data_AF-A0A6G3WJN6-F1
#
_entry.id   AF-A0A6G3WJN6-F1
#
_cell.length_a   1.000
_cell.length_b   1.000
_cell.length_c   1.000
_cell.angle_alpha   90.00
_cell.angle_beta   90.00
_cell.angle_gamma   90.00
#
_symmetry.space_group_name_H-M   'P 1'
#
loop_
_entity.id
_entity.type
_entity.pdbx_description
1 polymer ?
#
loop_
_entity_poly.entity_id
_entity_poly.type
_entity_poly.pdbx_seq_one_letter_code
_entity_poly.pdbx_strand_id
1 'polypeptide(L)'
;MAGYVLLVVGLTTGYLMWPAARAPLWALIGLAGGTAVLVGVRVHRPRCRWPWWVLAAALLLFAAGDTYYNVMEAYFSASNPYPSPADACYLLTYPLFTVGLLGLVRNRMAGRDVP
;
A
#
# COMPACT_ATOMS: atom_id res chain seq x y z
N MET A 1 -3.37 7.35 15.27
CA MET A 1 -4.43 7.75 14.32
C MET A 1 -4.27 9.20 13.87
N ALA A 2 -4.43 10.21 14.75
CA ALA A 2 -4.37 11.63 14.36
C ALA A 2 -3.07 12.03 13.62
N GLY A 3 -1.90 11.61 14.10
CA GLY A 3 -0.63 11.91 13.42
C GLY A 3 -0.50 11.30 12.02
N TYR A 4 -1.04 10.10 11.80
CA TYR A 4 -1.07 9.47 10.48
C TYR A 4 -2.01 10.22 9.52
N VAL A 5 -3.20 10.60 10.01
CA VAL A 5 -4.17 11.38 9.21
C VAL A 5 -3.58 12.73 8.80
N LEU A 6 -2.95 13.45 9.74
CA LEU A 6 -2.30 14.73 9.44
C LEU A 6 -1.17 14.58 8.41
N LEU A 7 -0.36 13.52 8.54
CA LEU A 7 0.71 13.22 7.58
C LEU A 7 0.16 12.96 6.18
N VAL A 8 -0.85 12.10 6.04
CA VAL A 8 -1.45 11.79 4.73
C VAL A 8 -2.14 13.01 4.15
N VAL A 9 -2.90 13.76 4.95
CA VAL A 9 -3.54 15.01 4.48
C VAL A 9 -2.48 16.00 3.98
N GLY A 10 -1.41 16.22 4.73
CA GLY A 10 -0.32 17.11 4.31
C GLY A 10 0.33 16.66 2.99
N LEU A 11 0.62 15.36 2.85
CA LEU A 11 1.18 14.79 1.62
C LEU A 11 0.22 14.94 0.43
N THR A 12 -1.07 14.65 0.63
CA THR A 12 -2.10 14.80 -0.42
C THR A 12 -2.30 16.26 -0.81
N THR A 13 -2.33 17.20 0.15
CA THR A 13 -2.41 18.62 -0.15
C THR A 13 -1.19 19.07 -0.96
N GLY A 14 0.02 18.65 -0.57
CA GLY A 14 1.22 18.91 -1.35
C GLY A 14 1.14 18.35 -2.78
N TYR A 15 0.63 17.13 -2.93
CA TYR A 15 0.48 16.46 -4.23
C TYR A 15 -0.44 17.24 -5.17
N LEU A 16 -1.53 17.80 -4.63
CA LEU A 16 -2.48 18.61 -5.40
C LEU A 16 -1.92 20.00 -5.77
N MET A 17 -1.11 20.60 -4.89
CA MET A 17 -0.62 21.96 -5.06
C MET A 17 0.67 22.05 -5.90
N TRP A 18 1.52 21.02 -5.90
CA TRP A 18 2.81 21.02 -6.61
C TRP A 18 2.90 19.92 -7.69
N PRO A 19 2.54 20.24 -8.94
CA PRO A 19 2.64 19.29 -10.06
C PRO A 19 4.04 18.68 -10.22
N ALA A 20 5.10 19.47 -10.02
CA ALA A 20 6.49 19.02 -10.14
C ALA A 20 6.91 17.98 -9.07
N ALA A 21 6.18 17.87 -7.96
CA ALA A 21 6.47 16.95 -6.86
C ALA A 21 5.51 15.75 -6.80
N ARG A 22 4.64 15.57 -7.80
CA ARG A 22 3.59 14.52 -7.79
C ARG A 22 4.17 13.12 -7.60
N ALA A 23 5.20 12.77 -8.38
CA ALA A 23 5.82 11.44 -8.32
C ALA A 23 6.35 11.08 -6.91
N PRO A 24 7.22 11.88 -6.26
CA PRO A 24 7.70 11.56 -4.92
C PRO A 24 6.59 11.65 -3.86
N LEU A 25 5.66 12.60 -3.97
CA LEU A 25 4.57 12.74 -2.98
C LEU A 25 3.60 11.55 -3.03
N TRP A 26 3.30 11.04 -4.23
CA TRP A 26 2.49 9.84 -4.39
C TRP A 26 3.16 8.61 -3.77
N ALA A 27 4.46 8.43 -4.03
CA ALA A 27 5.25 7.35 -3.42
C ALA A 27 5.21 7.41 -1.89
N LEU A 28 5.36 8.61 -1.31
CA LEU A 28 5.31 8.82 0.14
C LEU A 28 3.93 8.49 0.73
N ILE A 29 2.84 8.79 0.04
CA ILE A 29 1.47 8.42 0.48
C ILE A 29 1.33 6.89 0.54
N GLY A 30 1.76 6.20 -0.52
CA GLY A 30 1.71 4.73 -0.58
C GLY A 30 2.57 4.07 0.50
N LEU A 31 3.81 4.55 0.68
CA LEU A 31 4.72 4.09 1.74
C LEU A 31 4.16 4.35 3.14
N ALA A 32 3.54 5.51 3.37
CA ALA A 32 2.88 5.83 4.64
C ALA A 32 1.77 4.82 4.94
N GLY A 33 0.97 4.44 3.94
CA GLY A 33 -0.07 3.42 4.10
C GLY A 33 0.47 2.06 4.54
N GLY A 34 1.44 1.51 3.79
CA GLY A 34 2.03 0.20 4.12
C GLY A 34 2.75 0.20 5.47
N THR A 35 3.52 1.24 5.77
CA THR A 35 4.22 1.38 7.07
C THR A 35 3.25 1.55 8.23
N ALA A 36 2.14 2.28 8.05
CA ALA A 36 1.10 2.42 9.07
C ALA A 36 0.45 1.07 9.42
N VAL A 37 0.23 0.18 8.43
CA VAL A 37 -0.24 -1.19 8.71
C VAL A 37 0.79 -1.95 9.54
N LEU A 38 2.08 -1.91 9.17
CA LEU A 38 3.14 -2.60 9.92
C LEU A 38 3.26 -2.07 11.36
N VAL A 39 3.21 -0.75 11.54
CA VAL A 39 3.21 -0.12 12.87
C VAL A 39 1.97 -0.51 13.66
N GLY A 40 0.79 -0.49 13.02
CA GLY A 40 -0.47 -0.92 13.63
C GLY A 40 -0.42 -2.36 14.14
N VAL A 41 0.17 -3.28 13.38
CA VAL A 41 0.38 -4.67 13.82
C VAL A 41 1.29 -4.74 15.05
N ARG A 42 2.37 -3.94 15.10
CA ARG A 42 3.28 -3.91 16.26
C ARG A 42 2.64 -3.31 17.51
N VAL A 43 1.86 -2.23 17.34
CA VAL A 43 1.20 -1.50 18.44
C VAL A 43 0.00 -2.29 18.99
N HIS A 44 -0.90 -2.75 18.12
CA HIS A 44 -2.14 -3.40 18.53
C HIS A 44 -2.01 -4.92 18.76
N ARG A 45 -0.88 -5.52 18.37
CA ARG A 45 -0.53 -6.93 18.59
C ARG A 45 -1.72 -7.89 18.31
N PRO A 46 -2.27 -7.90 17.09
CA PRO A 46 -3.42 -8.76 16.77
C PRO A 46 -3.04 -10.23 16.97
N ARG A 47 -4.04 -11.05 17.36
CA ARG A 47 -3.87 -12.50 17.61
C ARG A 47 -3.31 -13.23 16.39
N CYS A 48 -3.76 -12.88 15.19
CA CYS A 48 -3.25 -13.39 13.92
C CYS A 48 -2.61 -12.25 13.12
N ARG A 49 -1.29 -12.26 12.98
CA ARG A 49 -0.50 -11.17 12.36
C ARG A 49 -0.28 -11.34 10.86
N TRP A 50 -0.22 -12.60 10.38
CA TRP A 50 0.11 -12.89 8.98
C TRP A 50 -0.80 -12.19 7.96
N PRO A 51 -2.15 -12.08 8.14
CA PRO A 51 -2.98 -11.46 7.12
C PRO A 51 -2.66 -9.98 6.94
N TRP A 52 -2.33 -9.31 8.06
CA TRP A 52 -1.92 -7.90 8.05
C TRP A 52 -0.56 -7.68 7.38
N TRP A 53 0.37 -8.62 7.51
CA TRP A 53 1.64 -8.55 6.79
C TRP A 53 1.46 -8.73 5.28
N VAL A 54 0.56 -9.62 4.86
CA VAL A 54 0.22 -9.79 3.44
C VAL A 54 -0.45 -8.53 2.88
N LEU A 55 -1.36 -7.90 3.63
CA LEU A 55 -1.97 -6.62 3.24
C LEU A 55 -0.94 -5.48 3.17
N ALA A 56 -0.02 -5.41 4.12
CA ALA A 56 1.07 -4.43 4.08
C ALA A 56 1.98 -4.65 2.85
N ALA A 57 2.31 -5.90 2.53
CA ALA A 57 3.08 -6.24 1.34
C ALA A 57 2.34 -5.84 0.05
N ALA A 58 1.02 -6.09 -0.02
CA ALA A 58 0.19 -5.67 -1.16
C ALA A 58 0.23 -4.14 -1.35
N LEU A 59 0.05 -3.37 -0.27
CA LEU A 59 0.11 -1.91 -0.32
C LEU A 59 1.48 -1.38 -0.77
N LEU A 60 2.56 -1.98 -0.26
CA LEU A 60 3.91 -1.58 -0.64
C LEU A 60 4.22 -1.94 -2.11
N LEU A 61 3.72 -3.09 -2.57
CA LEU A 61 3.89 -3.52 -3.96
C LEU A 61 3.11 -2.61 -4.93
N PHE A 62 1.88 -2.25 -4.55
CA PHE A 62 1.07 -1.28 -5.30
C PHE A 62 1.77 0.07 -5.38
N ALA A 63 2.23 0.60 -4.24
CA ALA A 63 2.98 1.85 -4.17
C ALA A 63 4.28 1.80 -4.98
N ALA A 64 4.98 0.66 -5.01
CA ALA A 64 6.18 0.47 -5.81
C ALA A 64 5.86 0.49 -7.32
N GLY A 65 4.78 -0.15 -7.76
CA GLY A 65 4.31 -0.12 -9.14
C GLY A 65 3.97 1.31 -9.61
N ASP A 66 3.20 2.04 -8.80
CA ASP A 66 2.89 3.44 -9.08
C ASP A 66 4.14 4.32 -9.10
N THR A 67 5.06 4.12 -8.15
CA THR A 67 6.30 4.91 -8.08
C THR A 67 7.15 4.67 -9.31
N TYR A 68 7.28 3.41 -9.74
CA TYR A 68 8.00 3.06 -10.97
C TYR A 68 7.37 3.75 -12.19
N TYR A 69 6.04 3.64 -12.34
CA TYR A 69 5.32 4.27 -13.44
C TYR A 69 5.52 5.79 -13.47
N ASN A 70 5.27 6.47 -12.34
CA ASN A 70 5.39 7.92 -12.23
C ASN A 70 6.84 8.39 -12.45
N VAL A 71 7.84 7.63 -11.99
CA VAL A 71 9.25 8.01 -12.19
C VAL A 71 9.66 7.86 -13.65
N MET A 72 9.24 6.78 -14.32
CA MET A 72 9.50 6.58 -15.76
C MET A 72 8.90 7.70 -16.60
N GLU A 73 7.65 8.08 -16.32
CA GLU A 73 6.96 9.14 -17.05
C GLU A 73 7.55 10.53 -16.74
N ALA A 74 7.79 10.85 -15.46
CA ALA A 74 8.19 12.19 -15.05
C ALA A 74 9.68 12.52 -15.29
N TYR A 75 10.57 11.54 -15.19
CA TYR A 75 12.03 11.80 -15.22
C TYR A 75 12.74 11.19 -16.43
N PHE A 76 12.21 10.10 -16.99
CA PHE A 76 12.87 9.41 -18.09
C PHE A 76 12.23 9.69 -19.44
N SER A 77 11.08 10.39 -19.47
CA SER A 77 10.28 10.64 -20.69
C SER A 77 10.04 9.37 -21.51
N ALA A 78 10.13 8.22 -20.86
CA ALA A 78 10.00 6.92 -21.46
C ALA A 78 8.54 6.53 -21.27
N SER A 79 7.81 6.35 -22.37
CA SER A 79 6.51 5.70 -22.31
C SER A 79 6.72 4.33 -21.69
N ASN A 80 6.11 4.10 -20.53
CA ASN A 80 6.30 2.87 -19.77
C ASN A 80 6.04 1.65 -20.69
N PRO A 81 7.07 0.88 -21.08
CA PRO A 81 6.95 -0.12 -22.13
C PRO A 81 6.06 -1.26 -21.65
N TYR A 82 5.07 -1.66 -22.44
CA TYR A 82 4.18 -2.75 -22.10
C TYR A 82 4.71 -4.08 -22.66
N PRO A 83 4.91 -5.14 -21.84
CA PRO A 83 4.73 -5.19 -20.38
C PRO A 83 5.91 -4.59 -19.59
N SER A 84 5.61 -3.98 -18.44
CA SER A 84 6.54 -3.31 -17.54
C SER A 84 6.62 -3.98 -16.15
N PRO A 85 7.67 -3.69 -15.36
CA PRO A 85 7.72 -4.08 -13.95
C PRO A 85 6.52 -3.58 -13.12
N ALA A 86 5.92 -2.45 -13.48
CA ALA A 86 4.71 -1.94 -12.82
C ALA A 86 3.51 -2.87 -13.04
N ASP A 87 3.37 -3.44 -14.25
CA ASP A 87 2.28 -4.37 -14.57
C ASP A 87 2.35 -5.63 -13.71
N ALA A 88 3.56 -6.17 -13.50
CA ALA A 88 3.77 -7.29 -12.60
C ALA A 88 3.40 -6.93 -11.14
N CYS A 89 3.76 -5.73 -10.68
CA CYS A 89 3.41 -5.24 -9.34
C CYS A 89 1.88 -5.12 -9.17
N TYR A 90 1.18 -4.57 -10.15
CA TYR A 90 -0.27 -4.47 -10.12
C TYR A 90 -0.93 -5.85 -10.14
N LEU A 91 -0.48 -6.75 -11.00
CA LEU A 91 -1.02 -8.11 -11.06
C LEU A 91 -0.84 -8.88 -9.76
N LEU A 92 0.30 -8.74 -9.09
CA LEU A 92 0.57 -9.37 -7.79
C LEU A 92 -0.18 -8.71 -6.62
N THR A 93 -0.55 -7.44 -6.74
CA THR A 93 -1.33 -6.73 -5.72
C THR A 93 -2.69 -7.41 -5.50
N TYR A 94 -3.38 -7.82 -6.56
CA TYR A 94 -4.69 -8.47 -6.48
C TYR A 94 -4.73 -9.78 -5.67
N PRO A 95 -3.89 -10.80 -5.95
CA PRO A 95 -3.88 -12.03 -5.17
C PRO A 95 -3.39 -11.77 -3.74
N LEU A 96 -2.45 -10.85 -3.51
CA LEU A 96 -2.01 -10.51 -2.15
C LEU A 96 -3.14 -9.89 -1.34
N PHE A 97 -3.87 -8.91 -1.88
CA PHE A 97 -5.05 -8.36 -1.19
C PHE A 97 -6.09 -9.45 -0.92
N THR A 98 -6.37 -10.31 -1.90
CA THR A 98 -7.31 -11.42 -1.76
C THR A 98 -6.90 -12.34 -0.61
N VAL A 99 -5.64 -12.80 -0.58
CA VAL A 99 -5.11 -13.69 0.45
C VAL A 99 -5.13 -13.02 1.83
N GLY A 100 -4.74 -11.74 1.91
CA GLY A 100 -4.77 -10.97 3.16
C GLY A 100 -6.19 -10.80 3.72
N LEU A 101 -7.15 -10.43 2.86
CA LEU A 101 -8.55 -10.25 3.26
C LEU A 101 -9.20 -11.58 3.66
N LEU A 102 -9.01 -12.64 2.88
CA LEU A 102 -9.50 -13.99 3.22
C LEU A 102 -8.88 -14.47 4.55
N GLY A 103 -7.61 -14.17 4.78
CA GLY A 103 -6.95 -14.43 6.06
C GLY A 103 -7.64 -13.74 7.23
N LEU A 104 -8.00 -12.47 7.10
CA LEU A 104 -8.74 -11.75 8.15
C LEU A 104 -10.13 -12.35 8.41
N VAL A 105 -10.88 -12.67 7.35
CA VAL A 105 -12.21 -13.27 7.46
C VAL A 105 -12.16 -14.62 8.17
N ARG A 106 -11.25 -15.51 7.74
CA ARG A 106 -11.09 -16.84 8.34
C ARG A 106 -10.73 -16.77 9.83
N ASN A 107 -9.78 -15.90 10.19
CA ASN A 107 -9.35 -15.76 11.59
C ASN A 107 -10.43 -15.10 12.49
N ARG A 108 -11.36 -14.33 11.92
CA ARG A 108 -12.50 -13.79 12.66
C ARG A 108 -13.58 -14.85 12.91
N MET A 109 -13.80 -15.72 11.94
CA MET A 109 -14.81 -16.80 12.01
C MET A 109 -14.39 -17.90 12.99
N ALA A 110 -13.12 -18.32 12.98
CA ALA A 110 -12.59 -19.34 13.88
C ALA A 110 -12.68 -18.98 15.39
N GLY A 111 -12.89 -17.71 15.73
CA GLY A 111 -13.14 -17.25 17.10
C GLY A 111 -14.62 -17.20 17.51
N ARG A 112 -15.54 -17.50 16.59
CA ARG A 112 -17.00 -17.48 16.79
C ARG A 112 -17.64 -18.87 16.82
N ASP A 113 -16.88 -19.90 16.49
CA ASP A 113 -17.29 -21.29 16.62
C ASP A 113 -17.19 -21.70 18.10
N VAL A 114 -18.12 -21.21 18.91
CA VAL A 114 -18.42 -21.76 20.24
C VAL A 114 -19.62 -22.70 20.10
N PRO A 115 -19.60 -23.88 20.77
CA PRO A 115 -20.65 -24.91 20.64
C PRO A 115 -22.01 -24.45 21.15
#